data_AF-A0AAW8L656-F1
#
_entry.id   AF-A0AAW8L656-F1
#
_cell.length_a   1.000
_cell.length_b   1.000
_cell.length_c   1.000
_cell.angle_alpha   90.00
_cell.angle_beta   90.00
_cell.angle_gamma   90.00
#
_symmetry.space_group_name_H-M   'P 1'
#
loop_
_entity.id
_entity.type
_entity.pdbx_description
1 polymer ?
#
loop_
_entity_poly.entity_id
_entity_poly.type
_entity_poly.pdbx_seq_one_letter_code
_entity_poly.pdbx_strand_id
1 'polypeptide(L)'
;LFISIAIPFDCDTVVENNEPMLAIAIKFEPQMMADLITKMDKQQQVVTEDTHSEDLKLSCGLIVIDMNATISEVALRLLNLLRSKQDTFILGEQVKRELVYRVVQASGGNLVESLSAMASRNGVIYTICEIIQRDYYHNLTVQELAKQA
;
A
#
# COMPACT_ATOMS: atom_id res chain seq x y z
N LEU A 1 -1.38 2.18 -9.28
CA LEU A 1 -0.97 3.19 -8.29
C LEU A 1 -0.99 2.55 -6.91
N PHE A 2 0.09 2.65 -6.15
CA PHE A 2 0.14 2.21 -4.75
C PHE A 2 0.41 3.41 -3.85
N ILE A 3 -0.36 3.53 -2.76
CA ILE A 3 -0.29 4.66 -1.84
C ILE A 3 -0.18 4.09 -0.43
N SER A 4 0.92 4.42 0.27
CA SER A 4 1.17 3.98 1.64
C SER A 4 0.78 5.01 2.69
N ILE A 5 0.72 6.29 2.34
CA ILE A 5 0.41 7.40 3.26
C ILE A 5 -0.86 8.11 2.85
N ALA A 6 -1.56 8.70 3.82
CA ALA A 6 -2.71 9.55 3.54
C ALA A 6 -2.23 10.91 2.99
N ILE A 7 -2.14 11.03 1.66
CA ILE A 7 -1.87 12.29 0.97
C ILE A 7 -2.98 12.62 -0.03
N PRO A 8 -3.32 13.91 -0.21
CA PRO A 8 -4.14 14.32 -1.33
C PRO A 8 -3.36 14.06 -2.63
N PHE A 9 -4.01 13.40 -3.58
CA PHE A 9 -3.48 13.21 -4.92
C PHE A 9 -4.62 13.35 -5.93
N ASP A 10 -4.27 13.83 -7.12
CA ASP A 10 -5.13 13.81 -8.29
C ASP A 10 -4.48 12.91 -9.35
N CYS A 11 -5.30 12.20 -10.11
CA CYS A 11 -4.82 11.27 -11.12
C CYS A 11 -5.70 11.40 -12.37
N ASP A 12 -5.15 12.05 -13.39
CA ASP A 12 -5.75 12.08 -14.71
C ASP A 12 -5.22 10.93 -15.57
N THR A 13 -6.00 10.56 -16.57
CA THR A 13 -5.63 9.57 -17.57
C THR A 13 -6.10 10.03 -18.95
N VAL A 14 -5.32 9.72 -19.97
CA VAL A 14 -5.69 10.00 -21.36
C VAL A 14 -6.07 8.67 -21.98
N VAL A 15 -7.32 8.54 -22.42
CA VAL A 15 -7.78 7.33 -23.08
C VAL A 15 -7.74 7.52 -24.59
N GLU A 16 -7.06 6.62 -25.28
CA GLU A 16 -7.08 6.58 -26.74
C GLU A 16 -8.47 6.18 -27.26
N ASN A 17 -8.86 6.71 -28.41
CA ASN A 17 -10.11 6.37 -29.11
C ASN A 17 -11.41 6.58 -28.32
N ASN A 18 -11.37 7.38 -27.24
CA ASN A 18 -12.53 7.69 -26.41
C ASN A 18 -13.17 6.45 -25.75
N GLU A 19 -12.39 5.39 -25.53
CA GLU A 19 -12.84 4.20 -24.84
C GLU A 19 -13.02 4.47 -23.32
N PRO A 20 -13.92 3.75 -22.63
CA PRO A 20 -14.08 3.91 -21.19
C PRO A 20 -12.91 3.27 -20.43
N MET A 21 -12.29 4.00 -19.49
CA MET A 21 -11.33 3.43 -18.55
C MET A 21 -12.04 2.89 -17.31
N LEU A 22 -11.69 1.67 -16.90
CA LEU A 22 -12.10 1.09 -15.63
C LEU A 22 -10.96 1.15 -14.62
N ALA A 23 -11.25 1.65 -13.42
CA ALA A 23 -10.32 1.67 -12.30
C ALA A 23 -10.86 0.82 -11.15
N ILE A 24 -9.94 0.20 -10.40
CA ILE A 24 -10.26 -0.59 -9.21
C ILE A 24 -9.49 0.02 -8.04
N ALA A 25 -10.23 0.46 -7.02
CA ALA A 25 -9.65 0.92 -5.77
C ALA A 25 -9.69 -0.21 -4.74
N ILE A 26 -8.52 -0.62 -4.25
CA ILE A 26 -8.39 -1.71 -3.28
C ILE A 26 -7.80 -1.14 -2.00
N LYS A 27 -8.59 -1.17 -0.94
CA LYS A 27 -8.12 -0.86 0.41
C LYS A 27 -7.59 -2.13 1.06
N PHE A 28 -6.49 -2.01 1.76
CA PHE A 28 -5.91 -3.06 2.58
C PHE A 28 -5.65 -2.53 3.98
N GLU A 29 -5.61 -3.44 4.94
CA GLU A 29 -5.38 -3.07 6.34
C GLU A 29 -3.87 -3.03 6.64
N PRO A 30 -3.41 -2.10 7.49
CA PRO A 30 -2.01 -2.04 7.91
C PRO A 30 -1.50 -3.38 8.49
N GLN A 31 -2.36 -4.12 9.18
CA GLN A 31 -2.01 -5.43 9.76
C GLN A 31 -1.69 -6.48 8.67
N MET A 32 -2.44 -6.49 7.57
CA MET A 32 -2.18 -7.37 6.42
C MET A 32 -0.81 -7.07 5.81
N MET A 33 -0.47 -5.79 5.67
CA MET A 33 0.84 -5.37 5.15
C MET A 33 1.98 -5.78 6.09
N ALA A 34 1.83 -5.55 7.40
CA ALA A 34 2.84 -5.93 8.39
C ALA A 34 3.10 -7.44 8.41
N ASP A 35 2.04 -8.26 8.32
CA ASP A 35 2.17 -9.73 8.21
C ASP A 35 2.88 -10.16 6.92
N LEU A 36 2.54 -9.54 5.78
CA LEU A 36 3.20 -9.80 4.50
C LEU A 36 4.70 -9.46 4.54
N ILE A 37 5.04 -8.26 5.02
CA ILE A 37 6.44 -7.80 5.16
C ILE A 37 7.22 -8.75 6.06
N THR A 38 6.67 -9.10 7.23
CA THR A 38 7.33 -10.00 8.19
C THR A 38 7.59 -11.38 7.58
N LYS A 39 6.67 -11.90 6.75
CA LYS A 39 6.85 -13.19 6.06
C LYS A 39 7.85 -13.10 4.92
N MET A 40 7.94 -11.96 4.24
CA MET A 40 8.88 -11.73 3.14
C MET A 40 10.33 -11.50 3.64
N ASP A 41 10.52 -10.72 4.70
CA ASP A 41 11.84 -10.40 5.29
C ASP A 41 12.54 -11.67 5.82
N LYS A 42 11.79 -12.57 6.47
CA LYS A 42 12.29 -13.89 6.90
C LYS A 42 12.88 -14.74 5.77
N GLN A 43 12.45 -14.52 4.53
CA GLN A 43 13.00 -15.22 3.36
C GLN A 43 14.20 -14.49 2.75
N GLN A 44 14.29 -13.16 2.90
CA GLN A 44 15.39 -12.34 2.39
C GLN A 44 16.64 -12.40 3.29
N GLN A 45 16.48 -12.58 4.60
CA GLN A 45 17.60 -12.77 5.55
C GLN A 45 18.46 -14.02 5.27
N VAL A 46 18.03 -14.93 4.39
CA VAL A 46 18.81 -16.11 3.99
C VAL A 46 19.74 -15.81 2.80
N VAL A 47 19.62 -14.63 2.15
CA VAL A 47 20.26 -14.38 0.84
C VAL A 47 21.18 -13.14 0.80
N THR A 48 21.26 -12.32 1.84
CA THR A 48 22.06 -11.07 1.80
C THR A 48 23.04 -10.95 2.97
N GLU A 49 24.16 -11.65 2.87
CA GLU A 49 25.47 -11.05 3.18
C GLU A 49 25.88 -10.28 1.92
N ASP A 50 26.41 -9.07 2.06
CA ASP A 50 26.87 -8.19 0.97
C ASP A 50 25.78 -7.43 0.19
N THR A 51 25.25 -6.35 0.78
CA THR A 51 25.09 -5.13 -0.02
C THR A 51 25.23 -3.88 0.83
N HIS A 52 26.21 -3.08 0.44
CA HIS A 52 26.58 -1.82 1.06
C HIS A 52 25.45 -0.79 1.01
N SER A 53 25.46 0.06 2.04
CA SER A 53 24.87 1.39 2.12
C SER A 53 24.60 2.06 0.77
N GLU A 54 23.37 1.98 0.30
CA GLU A 54 22.80 2.90 -0.69
C GLU A 54 21.95 3.91 0.10
N ASP A 55 22.09 5.18 -0.25
CA ASP A 55 21.40 6.31 0.38
C ASP A 55 19.95 5.99 0.75
N LEU A 56 19.50 6.37 1.96
CA LEU A 56 18.08 6.32 2.34
C LEU A 56 17.27 7.13 1.31
N LYS A 57 16.80 6.45 0.26
CA LYS A 57 15.88 7.04 -0.72
C LYS A 57 14.62 7.34 0.06
N LEU A 58 14.35 8.64 0.21
CA LEU A 58 13.09 9.13 0.78
C LEU A 58 11.95 8.37 0.14
N SER A 59 11.24 7.60 0.96
CA SER A 59 10.13 6.79 0.52
C SER A 59 9.00 7.71 0.09
N CYS A 60 8.84 7.88 -1.22
CA CYS A 60 7.66 8.52 -1.74
C CYS A 60 6.49 7.61 -1.39
N GLY A 61 5.57 8.07 -0.54
CA GLY A 61 4.41 7.28 -0.14
C GLY A 61 3.39 7.04 -1.26
N LEU A 62 3.77 7.35 -2.51
CA LEU A 62 3.08 7.06 -3.75
C LEU A 62 4.09 6.45 -4.73
N ILE A 63 3.73 5.28 -5.27
CA ILE A 63 4.58 4.54 -6.22
C ILE A 63 3.72 4.07 -7.39
N VAL A 64 4.28 4.20 -8.59
CA VAL A 64 3.72 3.63 -9.82
C VAL A 64 4.29 2.23 -10.00
N ILE A 65 3.42 1.25 -10.17
CA ILE A 65 3.77 -0.15 -10.34
C ILE A 65 3.12 -0.62 -11.63
N ASP A 66 3.92 -1.23 -12.49
CA ASP A 66 3.43 -1.75 -13.77
C ASP A 66 2.44 -2.89 -13.54
N MET A 67 1.34 -2.82 -14.27
CA MET A 67 0.33 -3.88 -14.29
C MET A 67 0.85 -5.04 -15.14
N ASN A 68 1.60 -5.95 -14.52
CA ASN A 68 2.07 -7.16 -15.19
C ASN A 68 0.98 -8.24 -15.29
N ALA A 69 1.26 -9.31 -16.04
CA ALA A 69 0.32 -10.41 -16.26
C ALA A 69 -0.14 -11.07 -14.96
N THR A 70 0.77 -11.28 -14.00
CA THR A 70 0.45 -11.90 -12.70
C THR A 70 -0.50 -11.05 -11.88
N ILE A 71 -0.27 -9.74 -11.79
CA ILE A 71 -1.16 -8.82 -11.06
C ILE A 71 -2.53 -8.76 -11.76
N SER A 72 -2.53 -8.71 -13.10
CA SER A 72 -3.77 -8.69 -13.91
C SER A 72 -4.62 -9.95 -13.68
N GLU A 73 -3.99 -11.12 -13.67
CA GLU A 73 -4.67 -12.41 -13.45
C GLU A 73 -5.35 -12.45 -12.07
N VAL A 74 -4.61 -12.08 -11.02
CA VAL A 74 -5.16 -12.09 -9.65
C VAL A 74 -6.26 -11.04 -9.50
N ALA A 75 -6.12 -9.86 -10.10
CA ALA A 75 -7.16 -8.83 -10.11
C ALA A 75 -8.44 -9.32 -10.81
N LEU A 76 -8.32 -9.95 -11.98
CA LEU A 76 -9.46 -10.55 -12.68
C LEU A 76 -10.13 -11.64 -11.85
N ARG A 77 -9.35 -12.49 -11.17
CA ARG A 77 -9.90 -13.51 -10.27
C ARG A 77 -10.66 -12.87 -9.11
N LEU A 78 -10.13 -11.82 -8.50
CA LEU A 78 -10.80 -11.08 -7.43
C LEU A 78 -12.14 -10.50 -7.90
N LEU A 79 -12.17 -9.87 -9.08
CA LEU A 79 -13.41 -9.34 -9.66
C LEU A 79 -14.44 -10.43 -9.94
N ASN A 80 -13.98 -11.60 -10.42
CA ASN A 80 -14.87 -12.73 -10.67
C ASN A 80 -15.49 -13.28 -9.38
N LEU A 81 -14.76 -13.27 -8.25
CA LEU A 81 -15.30 -13.69 -6.96
C LEU A 81 -16.49 -12.82 -6.54
N LEU A 82 -16.49 -11.51 -6.85
CA LEU A 82 -17.57 -10.59 -6.51
C LEU A 82 -18.93 -10.96 -7.12
N ARG A 83 -18.93 -11.84 -8.13
CA ARG A 83 -20.16 -12.37 -8.76
C ARG A 83 -20.88 -13.39 -7.88
N SER A 84 -20.24 -13.89 -6.82
CA SER A 84 -20.78 -14.89 -5.89
C SER A 84 -20.57 -14.44 -4.45
N LYS A 85 -21.67 -14.26 -3.70
CA LYS A 85 -21.60 -13.86 -2.28
C LYS A 85 -20.84 -14.88 -1.44
N GLN A 86 -21.05 -16.17 -1.73
CA GLN A 86 -20.39 -17.25 -1.00
C GLN A 86 -18.89 -17.28 -1.30
N ASP A 87 -18.49 -17.19 -2.56
CA ASP A 87 -17.06 -17.22 -2.92
C ASP A 87 -16.35 -15.96 -2.46
N THR A 88 -17.00 -14.80 -2.53
CA THR A 88 -16.47 -13.56 -1.94
C THR A 88 -16.24 -13.72 -0.44
N PHE A 89 -17.20 -14.29 0.28
CA PHE A 89 -17.09 -14.47 1.73
C PHE A 89 -15.97 -15.44 2.12
N ILE A 90 -15.79 -16.52 1.36
CA ILE A 90 -14.81 -17.57 1.69
C ILE A 90 -13.40 -17.20 1.17
N LEU A 91 -13.30 -16.68 -0.05
CA LEU A 91 -12.03 -16.53 -0.79
C LEU A 91 -11.60 -15.06 -0.98
N GLY A 92 -12.52 -14.11 -0.87
CA GLY A 92 -12.27 -12.71 -1.26
C GLY A 92 -11.07 -12.09 -0.53
N GLU A 93 -11.00 -12.26 0.79
CA GLU A 93 -9.88 -11.74 1.59
C GLU A 93 -8.54 -12.42 1.25
N GLN A 94 -8.56 -13.71 0.91
CA GLN A 94 -7.36 -14.46 0.55
C GLN A 94 -6.80 -14.00 -0.80
N VAL A 95 -7.68 -13.82 -1.80
CA VAL A 95 -7.28 -13.33 -3.13
C VAL A 95 -6.89 -11.85 -3.07
N LYS A 96 -7.55 -11.03 -2.24
CA LYS A 96 -7.12 -9.65 -1.97
C LYS A 96 -5.71 -9.62 -1.37
N ARG A 97 -5.43 -10.46 -0.37
CA ARG A 97 -4.11 -10.58 0.25
C ARG A 97 -3.03 -11.01 -0.76
N GLU A 98 -3.36 -11.94 -1.65
CA GLU A 98 -2.47 -12.36 -2.73
C GLU A 98 -2.18 -11.20 -3.70
N LEU A 99 -3.20 -10.44 -4.11
CA LEU A 99 -3.02 -9.31 -5.01
C LEU A 99 -2.06 -8.27 -4.42
N VAL A 100 -2.28 -7.92 -3.15
CA VAL A 100 -1.40 -7.01 -2.41
C VAL A 100 0.03 -7.56 -2.37
N TYR A 101 0.21 -8.84 -2.08
CA TYR A 101 1.52 -9.49 -2.11
C TYR A 101 2.22 -9.39 -3.47
N ARG A 102 1.51 -9.65 -4.57
CA ARG A 102 2.08 -9.54 -5.93
C ARG A 102 2.48 -8.11 -6.28
N VAL A 103 1.69 -7.12 -5.85
CA VAL A 103 2.00 -5.70 -6.02
C VAL A 103 3.27 -5.33 -5.26
N VAL A 104 3.41 -5.76 -4.00
CA VAL A 104 4.62 -5.52 -3.21
C VAL A 104 5.83 -6.21 -3.84
N GLN A 105 5.69 -7.46 -4.30
CA GLN A 105 6.75 -8.18 -4.99
C GLN A 105 7.21 -7.44 -6.27
N ALA A 106 6.28 -6.90 -7.06
CA ALA A 106 6.58 -6.17 -8.29
C ALA A 106 7.26 -4.81 -8.04
N SER A 107 7.03 -4.20 -6.88
CA SER A 107 7.64 -2.91 -6.51
C SER A 107 9.11 -2.98 -6.06
N GLY A 108 9.65 -4.19 -5.85
CA GLY A 108 11.03 -4.40 -5.38
C GLY A 108 11.25 -4.13 -3.89
N GLY A 109 12.52 -4.17 -3.44
CA GLY A 109 12.91 -4.04 -2.02
C GLY A 109 12.56 -2.69 -1.38
N ASN A 110 12.58 -1.62 -2.19
CA ASN A 110 12.37 -0.25 -1.71
C ASN A 110 10.99 -0.05 -1.05
N LEU A 111 9.92 -0.71 -1.53
CA LEU A 111 8.60 -0.57 -0.92
C LEU A 111 8.53 -1.28 0.44
N VAL A 112 9.17 -2.46 0.56
CA VAL A 112 9.21 -3.22 1.81
C VAL A 112 9.97 -2.43 2.88
N GLU A 113 11.12 -1.87 2.52
CA GLU A 113 11.89 -0.98 3.39
C GLU A 113 11.10 0.28 3.78
N SER A 114 10.43 0.90 2.81
CA SER A 114 9.57 2.07 3.03
C SER A 114 8.45 1.79 4.03
N LEU A 115 7.76 0.66 3.86
CA LEU A 115 6.67 0.25 4.74
C LEU A 115 7.17 -0.18 6.12
N SER A 116 8.34 -0.81 6.22
CA SER A 116 8.99 -1.17 7.48
C SER A 116 9.42 0.07 8.28
N ALA A 117 9.98 1.08 7.59
CA ALA A 117 10.30 2.38 8.18
C ALA A 117 9.04 3.11 8.68
N MET A 118 7.94 3.03 7.93
CA MET A 118 6.64 3.56 8.34
C MET A 118 6.10 2.88 9.61
N ALA A 119 6.24 1.55 9.71
CA ALA A 119 5.76 0.78 10.85
C ALA A 119 6.57 0.97 12.15
N SER A 120 7.85 1.37 12.05
CA SER A 120 8.78 1.35 13.19
C SER A 120 9.02 2.71 13.88
N ARG A 121 8.96 3.85 13.18
CA ARG A 121 9.24 5.18 13.77
C ARG A 121 8.39 6.35 13.28
N ASN A 122 7.57 6.19 12.24
CA ASN A 122 6.73 7.26 11.67
C ASN A 122 5.24 7.14 12.01
N GLY A 123 4.85 6.21 12.89
CA GLY A 123 3.47 6.07 13.35
C GLY A 123 2.93 7.35 13.99
N VAL A 124 3.77 8.13 14.68
CA VAL A 124 3.42 9.43 15.25
C VAL A 124 3.05 10.44 14.15
N ILE A 125 3.88 10.58 13.12
CA ILE A 125 3.61 11.49 11.99
C ILE A 125 2.33 11.08 11.27
N TYR A 126 2.17 9.78 11.01
CA TYR A 126 0.95 9.25 10.40
C TYR A 126 -0.29 9.54 11.24
N THR A 127 -0.23 9.29 12.55
CA THR A 127 -1.32 9.55 13.50
C THR A 127 -1.68 11.02 13.54
N ILE A 128 -0.69 11.91 13.59
CA ILE A 128 -0.88 13.36 13.55
C ILE A 128 -1.52 13.79 12.21
N CYS A 129 -1.06 13.25 11.07
CA CYS A 129 -1.65 13.54 9.77
C CYS A 129 -3.12 13.09 9.68
N GLU A 130 -3.47 11.91 10.21
CA GLU A 130 -4.85 11.44 10.32
C GLU A 130 -5.71 12.38 11.18
N ILE A 131 -5.21 12.84 12.34
CA ILE A 131 -5.91 13.79 13.21
C ILE A 131 -6.15 15.11 12.46
N ILE A 132 -5.13 15.64 11.78
CA ILE A 132 -5.26 16.87 11.00
C ILE A 132 -6.28 16.69 9.88
N GLN A 133 -6.24 15.58 9.13
CA GLN A 133 -7.19 15.33 8.05
C GLN A 133 -8.62 15.11 8.56
N ARG A 134 -8.80 14.47 9.71
CA ARG A 134 -10.11 14.28 10.32
C ARG A 134 -10.67 15.60 10.85
N ASP A 135 -9.85 16.39 11.52
CA ASP A 135 -10.28 17.56 12.30
C ASP A 135 -9.82 18.88 11.66
N TYR A 136 -9.59 18.91 10.34
CA TYR A 136 -9.04 20.06 9.60
C TYR A 136 -9.86 21.35 9.73
N TYR A 137 -11.13 21.23 10.06
CA TYR A 137 -12.07 22.32 10.29
C TYR A 137 -11.99 22.92 11.71
N HIS A 138 -11.19 22.34 12.62
CA HIS A 138 -10.92 22.88 13.95
C HIS A 138 -9.56 23.59 14.02
N ASN A 139 -9.42 24.54 14.95
CA ASN A 139 -8.12 25.15 15.27
C ASN A 139 -7.27 24.19 16.09
N LEU A 140 -6.57 23.28 15.41
CA LEU A 140 -5.61 22.37 16.02
C LEU A 140 -4.33 23.13 16.40
N THR A 141 -3.91 23.02 17.67
CA THR A 141 -2.63 23.58 18.14
C THR A 141 -1.51 22.55 18.14
N VAL A 142 -0.27 23.00 18.02
CA VAL A 142 0.92 22.13 18.08
C VAL A 142 0.97 21.35 19.40
N GLN A 143 0.57 21.98 20.50
CA GLN A 143 0.52 21.37 21.83
C GLN A 143 -0.51 20.23 21.93
N GLU A 144 -1.65 20.34 21.23
CA GLU A 144 -2.66 19.27 21.19
C GLU A 144 -2.20 18.08 20.38
N LEU A 145 -1.59 18.32 19.22
CA LEU A 145 -1.03 17.26 18.38
C LEU A 145 0.12 16.52 19.08
N ALA A 146 0.98 17.25 19.80
CA ALA A 146 2.08 16.66 20.58
C ALA A 146 1.61 15.78 21.75
N LYS A 147 0.38 15.97 22.28
CA LYS A 147 -0.20 15.10 23.31
C LYS A 147 -0.77 13.80 22.76
N GLN A 148 -1.06 13.74 21.46
CA GLN A 148 -1.59 12.55 20.79
C GLN A 148 -0.50 11.72 20.09
N ALA A 149 0.75 12.16 20.18
CA ALA A 149 1.95 11.51 19.70
C ALA A 149 2.42 10.36 20.60
#